data_AF-A0A178MVT7-F1
#
_entry.id   AF-A0A178MVT7-F1
#
_cell.length_a   1.000
_cell.length_b   1.000
_cell.length_c   1.000
_cell.angle_alpha   90.00
_cell.angle_beta   90.00
_cell.angle_gamma   90.00
#
_symmetry.space_group_name_H-M   'P 1'
#
loop_
_entity.id
_entity.type
_entity.pdbx_description
1 polymer ?
#
loop_
_entity_poly.entity_id
_entity_poly.type
_entity_poly.pdbx_seq_one_letter_code
_entity_poly.pdbx_strand_id
1 'polypeptide(L)'
;MLDMSRFEQAPPDESEQRRFERAVMAVMYRVCVTGERIDQAAQDYATNSQFGLLRDHLLADMIICASDCLRALAPRQGNARPAPDSVLALFGRWLGRGGMDESWHGGERTRIQDCIRNLRRAESGADVGNP
;
A
#
# COMPACT_ATOMS: atom_id res chain seq x y z
N MET A 1 18.30 -2.91 10.89
CA MET A 1 17.34 -1.83 10.62
C MET A 1 16.75 -2.10 9.25
N LEU A 2 15.42 -2.17 9.10
CA LEU A 2 14.80 -2.36 7.79
C LEU A 2 14.96 -1.07 6.98
N ASP A 3 15.42 -1.19 5.74
CA ASP A 3 15.47 -0.04 4.84
C ASP A 3 14.07 0.24 4.27
N MET A 4 13.39 1.19 4.92
CA MET A 4 12.07 1.70 4.55
C MET A 4 12.14 2.96 3.70
N SER A 5 13.35 3.50 3.45
CA SER A 5 13.55 4.82 2.84
C SER A 5 12.83 4.97 1.49
N ARG A 6 12.81 3.92 0.68
CA ARG A 6 12.10 3.87 -0.61
C ARG A 6 10.60 4.15 -0.52
N PHE A 7 9.95 3.78 0.58
CA PHE A 7 8.52 4.02 0.78
C PHE A 7 8.24 5.42 1.35
N GLU A 8 9.23 5.98 2.05
CA GLU A 8 9.13 7.26 2.75
C GLU A 8 9.50 8.46 1.87
N GLN A 9 10.20 8.24 0.76
CA GLN A 9 10.49 9.25 -0.25
C GLN A 9 9.24 9.58 -1.09
N ALA A 10 8.35 10.40 -0.52
CA ALA A 10 7.20 10.98 -1.22
C ALA A 10 7.56 12.36 -1.81
N PRO A 11 7.18 12.66 -3.06
CA PRO A 11 7.19 14.01 -3.59
C PRO A 11 6.34 14.97 -2.72
N PRO A 12 6.71 16.25 -2.60
CA PRO A 12 6.00 17.21 -1.74
C PRO A 12 4.55 17.43 -2.18
N ASP A 13 4.26 17.27 -3.47
CA ASP A 13 2.97 17.43 -4.13
C ASP A 13 2.15 16.13 -4.22
N GLU A 14 2.62 15.04 -3.61
CA GLU A 14 1.89 13.78 -3.67
C GLU A 14 0.55 13.84 -2.93
N SER A 15 -0.51 13.41 -3.62
CA SER A 15 -1.88 13.31 -3.08
C SER A 15 -1.98 12.42 -1.84
N GLU A 16 -2.95 12.74 -0.96
CA GLU A 16 -3.18 11.98 0.29
C GLU A 16 -3.43 10.48 0.03
N GLN A 17 -4.15 10.15 -1.05
CA GLN A 17 -4.42 8.78 -1.46
C GLN A 17 -3.12 8.03 -1.78
N ARG A 18 -2.19 8.66 -2.52
CA ARG A 18 -0.91 8.04 -2.86
C ARG A 18 0.00 7.90 -1.65
N ARG A 19 0.00 8.87 -0.73
CA ARG A 19 0.69 8.75 0.56
C ARG A 19 0.16 7.56 1.37
N PHE A 20 -1.17 7.39 1.41
CA PHE A 20 -1.80 6.23 2.05
C PHE A 20 -1.39 4.91 1.39
N GLU A 21 -1.38 4.84 0.05
CA GLU A 21 -0.95 3.65 -0.68
C GLU A 21 0.53 3.31 -0.44
N ARG A 22 1.41 4.31 -0.32
CA ARG A 22 2.80 4.10 0.11
C ARG A 22 2.88 3.53 1.52
N ALA A 23 2.12 4.09 2.46
CA ALA A 23 2.05 3.59 3.83
C ALA A 23 1.58 2.12 3.87
N VAL A 24 0.56 1.77 3.08
CA VAL A 24 0.09 0.39 2.93
C VAL A 24 1.20 -0.51 2.42
N MET A 25 1.92 -0.15 1.35
CA MET A 25 3.02 -0.97 0.82
C MET A 25 4.20 -1.07 1.79
N ALA A 26 4.49 -0.03 2.57
CA ALA A 26 5.48 -0.06 3.63
C ALA A 26 5.12 -1.09 4.72
N VAL A 27 3.86 -1.09 5.18
CA VAL A 27 3.35 -2.07 6.15
C VAL A 27 3.40 -3.48 5.58
N MET A 28 2.94 -3.67 4.34
CA MET A 28 3.01 -4.97 3.66
C MET A 28 4.45 -5.49 3.59
N TYR A 29 5.39 -4.64 3.19
CA TYR A 29 6.80 -5.00 3.10
C TYR A 29 7.34 -5.41 4.47
N ARG A 30 7.06 -4.61 5.51
CA ARG A 30 7.47 -4.93 6.89
C ARG A 30 6.92 -6.27 7.36
N VAL A 31 5.63 -6.56 7.13
CA VAL A 31 5.01 -7.86 7.46
C VAL A 31 5.69 -9.01 6.72
N CYS A 32 6.01 -8.84 5.44
CA CYS A 32 6.71 -9.84 4.63
C CYS A 32 8.13 -10.12 5.15
N VAL A 33 8.87 -9.10 5.58
CA VAL A 33 10.25 -9.28 6.05
C VAL A 33 10.32 -9.82 7.47
N THR A 34 9.50 -9.28 8.38
CA THR A 34 9.71 -9.48 9.82
C THR A 34 9.01 -10.69 10.41
N GLY A 35 7.91 -11.15 9.81
CA GLY A 35 7.05 -12.09 10.52
C GLY A 35 5.81 -11.46 11.14
N GLU A 36 5.85 -10.15 11.41
CA GLU A 36 4.94 -9.45 12.32
C GLU A 36 3.47 -9.54 11.90
N ARG A 37 2.59 -9.36 12.88
CA ARG A 37 1.18 -9.14 12.60
C ARG A 37 0.99 -7.77 11.94
N ILE A 38 0.00 -7.70 11.06
CA ILE A 38 -0.25 -6.51 10.25
C ILE A 38 -0.66 -5.30 11.07
N ASP A 39 -1.41 -5.51 12.16
CA ASP A 39 -1.83 -4.46 13.08
C ASP A 39 -0.65 -3.89 13.86
N GLN A 40 0.29 -4.73 14.31
CA GLN A 40 1.52 -4.27 14.95
C GLN A 40 2.41 -3.49 13.98
N ALA A 41 2.61 -4.02 12.76
CA ALA A 41 3.43 -3.34 11.75
C ALA A 41 2.81 -1.98 11.34
N ALA A 42 1.48 -1.91 11.26
CA ALA A 42 0.72 -0.69 11.00
C ALA A 42 0.85 0.34 12.14
N GLN A 43 0.72 -0.11 13.40
CA GLN A 43 0.87 0.74 14.58
C GLN A 43 2.30 1.31 14.67
N ASP A 44 3.30 0.46 14.45
CA ASP A 44 4.69 0.86 14.49
C ASP A 44 5.02 1.84 13.37
N TYR A 45 4.49 1.61 12.16
CA TYR A 45 4.63 2.55 11.05
C TYR A 45 3.99 3.90 11.39
N ALA A 46 2.76 3.90 11.90
CA ALA A 46 2.07 5.14 12.29
C ALA A 46 2.81 5.93 13.38
N THR A 47 3.46 5.24 14.32
CA THR A 47 4.19 5.85 15.43
C THR A 47 5.53 6.45 15.00
N ASN A 48 6.22 5.82 14.04
CA ASN A 48 7.59 6.20 13.65
C ASN A 48 7.67 6.98 12.34
N SER A 49 6.62 6.95 11.51
CA SER A 49 6.67 7.59 10.20
C SER A 49 6.67 9.12 10.32
N GLN A 50 7.44 9.77 9.44
CA GLN A 50 7.40 11.23 9.26
C GLN A 50 6.07 11.72 8.68
N PHE A 51 5.21 10.79 8.22
CA PHE A 51 3.82 11.04 7.83
C PHE A 51 2.88 11.23 9.04
N GLY A 52 3.43 11.66 10.19
CA GLY A 52 2.70 11.98 11.40
C GLY A 52 1.38 12.64 11.04
N LEU A 53 0.28 12.07 11.56
CA LEU A 53 -1.13 12.30 11.21
C LEU A 53 -1.85 11.11 10.54
N LEU A 54 -1.46 9.86 10.80
CA LEU A 54 -2.44 8.77 10.69
C LEU A 54 -3.44 8.92 11.86
N ARG A 55 -4.50 9.70 11.65
CA ARG A 55 -5.70 9.73 12.51
C ARG A 55 -6.16 8.29 12.75
N ASP A 56 -6.74 7.96 13.92
CA ASP A 56 -7.09 6.57 14.28
C ASP A 56 -7.85 5.79 13.19
N HIS A 57 -8.71 6.46 12.41
CA HIS A 57 -9.43 5.84 11.30
C HIS A 57 -8.53 5.42 10.13
N LEU A 58 -7.40 6.10 9.91
CA LEU A 58 -6.42 5.77 8.87
C LEU A 58 -5.64 4.50 9.22
N LEU A 59 -5.44 4.21 10.51
CA LEU A 59 -4.81 2.97 10.96
C LEU A 59 -5.69 1.77 10.57
N ALA A 60 -7.00 1.84 10.85
CA ALA A 60 -7.94 0.79 10.48
C ALA A 60 -8.01 0.59 8.96
N ASP A 61 -8.12 1.68 8.19
CA ASP A 61 -8.11 1.63 6.73
C ASP A 61 -6.83 0.98 6.18
N MET A 62 -5.67 1.32 6.76
CA MET A 62 -4.37 0.80 6.35
C MET A 62 -4.26 -0.70 6.63
N ILE A 63 -4.70 -1.16 7.80
CA ILE A 63 -4.75 -2.58 8.16
C ILE A 63 -5.61 -3.35 7.17
N ILE A 64 -6.80 -2.83 6.83
CA ILE A 64 -7.72 -3.47 5.90
C ILE A 64 -7.10 -3.53 4.49
N CYS A 65 -6.62 -2.42 3.95
CA CYS A 65 -6.04 -2.41 2.59
C CYS A 65 -4.80 -3.33 2.52
N ALA A 66 -3.90 -3.26 3.50
CA ALA A 66 -2.70 -4.09 3.52
C ALA A 66 -3.05 -5.60 3.62
N SER A 67 -4.06 -5.97 4.41
CA SER A 67 -4.52 -7.36 4.54
C SER A 67 -5.04 -7.90 3.20
N ASP A 68 -5.90 -7.13 2.53
CA ASP A 68 -6.48 -7.54 1.25
C ASP A 68 -5.43 -7.59 0.13
N CYS A 69 -4.49 -6.66 0.11
CA CYS A 69 -3.40 -6.66 -0.86
C CYS A 69 -2.40 -7.80 -0.62
N LEU A 70 -2.08 -8.14 0.63
CA LEU A 70 -1.25 -9.31 0.94
C LEU A 70 -1.92 -10.63 0.52
N ARG A 71 -3.24 -10.74 0.70
CA ARG A 71 -4.01 -11.89 0.22
C ARG A 71 -3.99 -12.00 -1.31
N ALA A 72 -4.06 -10.87 -2.01
CA ALA A 72 -3.98 -10.85 -3.46
C ALA A 72 -2.60 -11.30 -3.98
N LEU A 73 -1.52 -10.86 -3.32
CA LEU A 73 -0.14 -11.22 -3.66
C LEU A 73 0.26 -12.64 -3.23
N ALA A 74 -0.50 -13.27 -2.32
CA ALA A 74 -0.17 -14.60 -1.82
C ALA A 74 -0.19 -15.62 -2.97
N PRO A 75 0.77 -16.56 -3.02
CA PRO A 75 0.76 -17.63 -4.02
C PRO A 75 -0.56 -18.40 -3.97
N ARG A 76 -1.20 -18.62 -5.13
CA ARG A 76 -2.46 -19.38 -5.22
C ARG A 76 -2.33 -20.82 -4.72
N GLN A 77 -1.10 -21.34 -4.65
CA GLN A 77 -0.78 -22.68 -4.18
C GLN A 77 -0.08 -22.58 -2.82
N GLY A 78 -0.88 -22.48 -1.76
CA GLY A 78 -0.43 -22.55 -0.37
C GLY A 78 -0.65 -21.25 0.39
N ASN A 79 -0.98 -21.37 1.69
CA ASN A 79 -1.14 -20.26 2.63
C ASN A 79 0.20 -19.55 2.96
N ALA A 80 1.14 -19.54 2.02
CA ALA A 80 2.45 -18.91 2.18
C ALA A 80 2.30 -17.39 2.11
N ARG A 81 3.03 -16.69 2.97
CA ARG A 81 3.12 -15.23 2.91
C ARG A 81 3.81 -14.83 1.59
N PRO A 82 3.37 -13.76 0.91
CA PRO A 82 4.10 -13.25 -0.25
C PRO A 82 5.55 -12.90 0.12
N ALA A 83 6.46 -13.15 -0.80
CA ALA A 83 7.86 -12.78 -0.63
C ALA A 83 7.99 -11.24 -0.55
N PRO A 84 8.94 -10.70 0.24
CA PRO A 84 9.19 -9.25 0.28
C PRO A 84 9.40 -8.64 -1.12
N ASP A 85 10.08 -9.37 -2.00
CA ASP A 85 10.33 -8.95 -3.39
C ASP A 85 9.05 -8.75 -4.21
N SER A 86 7.97 -9.48 -3.90
CA SER A 86 6.67 -9.29 -4.55
C SER A 86 6.09 -7.91 -4.22
N VAL A 87 6.26 -7.43 -2.99
CA VAL A 87 5.82 -6.09 -2.57
C VAL A 87 6.69 -5.02 -3.23
N LEU A 88 8.00 -5.26 -3.36
CA LEU A 88 8.91 -4.33 -4.04
C LEU A 88 8.62 -4.22 -5.54
N ALA A 89 8.36 -5.34 -6.20
CA ALA A 89 7.96 -5.36 -7.60
C ALA A 89 6.63 -4.65 -7.81
N LEU A 90 5.65 -4.84 -6.91
CA LEU A 90 4.39 -4.09 -6.92
C LEU A 90 4.64 -2.58 -6.78
N PHE A 91 5.45 -2.18 -5.80
CA PHE A 91 5.78 -0.77 -5.58
C PHE A 91 6.43 -0.12 -6.80
N GLY A 92 7.39 -0.80 -7.45
CA GLY A 92 8.00 -0.33 -8.68
C GLY A 92 6.98 -0.15 -9.82
N ARG A 93 6.06 -1.11 -10.01
CA ARG A 93 4.99 -1.00 -11.01
C ARG A 93 4.00 0.12 -10.69
N TRP A 94 3.67 0.31 -9.41
CA TRP A 94 2.80 1.39 -8.95
C TRP A 94 3.44 2.76 -9.19
N LEU A 95 4.73 2.93 -8.89
CA LEU A 95 5.49 4.15 -9.18
C LEU A 95 5.53 4.47 -10.68
N GLY A 96 5.79 3.46 -11.51
CA GLY A 96 5.89 3.62 -12.97
C GLY A 96 4.59 4.03 -13.67
N ARG A 97 3.44 3.99 -12.97
CA ARG A 97 2.12 4.29 -13.53
C ARG A 97 1.68 5.76 -13.45
N GLY A 98 2.55 6.67 -13.02
CA GLY A 98 2.49 8.09 -13.41
C GLY A 98 1.19 8.88 -13.13
N GLY A 99 0.33 8.44 -12.20
CA GLY A 99 -0.90 9.15 -11.84
C GLY A 99 -2.17 8.33 -12.03
N MET A 100 -2.32 7.25 -11.28
CA MET A 100 -3.62 6.59 -11.17
C MET A 100 -4.60 7.53 -10.46
N ASP A 101 -5.79 7.72 -11.06
CA ASP A 101 -6.93 8.57 -10.61
C ASP A 101 -6.70 9.23 -9.25
N GLU A 102 -6.21 10.46 -9.27
CA GLU A 102 -6.19 11.28 -8.07
C GLU A 102 -7.61 11.75 -7.79
N SER A 103 -8.34 10.95 -7.01
CA SER A 103 -9.04 11.47 -5.83
C SER A 103 -9.81 10.39 -5.07
N TRP A 104 -9.43 10.28 -3.79
CA TRP A 104 -10.37 10.31 -2.68
C TRP A 104 -10.80 11.78 -2.47
N HIS A 105 -11.76 12.28 -3.26
CA HIS A 105 -12.46 13.59 -3.13
C HIS A 105 -13.71 13.66 -4.05
N GLY A 106 -14.58 12.63 -4.02
CA GLY A 106 -15.76 12.60 -4.91
C GLY A 106 -16.97 11.75 -4.47
N GLY A 107 -16.98 11.22 -3.25
CA GLY A 107 -18.17 10.58 -2.64
C GLY A 107 -18.54 9.17 -3.13
N GLU A 108 -18.03 8.68 -4.26
CA GLU A 108 -18.45 7.38 -4.81
C GLU A 108 -17.65 6.17 -4.30
N ARG A 109 -16.42 6.37 -3.81
CA ARG A 109 -15.53 5.27 -3.35
C ARG A 109 -14.82 5.61 -2.05
N THR A 110 -14.59 4.58 -1.23
CA THR A 110 -13.77 4.69 -0.02
C THR A 110 -12.28 4.70 -0.35
N ARG A 111 -11.47 5.32 0.50
CA ARG A 111 -10.00 5.26 0.45
C ARG A 111 -9.47 3.84 0.27
N ILE A 112 -10.08 2.87 0.97
CA ILE A 112 -9.73 1.45 0.89
C ILE A 112 -10.02 0.91 -0.52
N GLN A 113 -11.20 1.22 -1.08
CA GLN A 113 -11.57 0.78 -2.43
C GLN A 113 -10.61 1.36 -3.48
N ASP A 114 -10.22 2.62 -3.36
CA ASP A 114 -9.23 3.23 -4.24
C ASP A 114 -7.84 2.60 -4.10
N CYS A 115 -7.40 2.37 -2.86
CA CYS A 115 -6.13 1.69 -2.57
C CYS A 115 -6.08 0.29 -3.21
N ILE A 116 -7.08 -0.55 -2.96
CA ILE A 116 -7.15 -1.90 -3.51
C ILE A 116 -7.19 -1.86 -5.04
N ARG A 117 -7.99 -0.97 -5.63
CA ARG A 117 -8.11 -0.80 -7.07
C ARG A 117 -6.78 -0.43 -7.71
N ASN A 118 -6.10 0.57 -7.16
CA ASN A 118 -4.83 1.07 -7.70
C ASN A 118 -3.72 0.02 -7.57
N LEU A 119 -3.62 -0.64 -6.41
CA LEU A 119 -2.61 -1.69 -6.20
C LEU A 119 -2.87 -2.92 -7.08
N ARG A 120 -4.13 -3.35 -7.25
CA ARG A 120 -4.46 -4.46 -8.17
C ARG A 120 -4.19 -4.10 -9.63
N ARG A 121 -4.44 -2.85 -10.05
CA ARG A 121 -4.07 -2.37 -11.40
C ARG A 121 -2.56 -2.44 -11.61
N ALA A 122 -1.78 -2.00 -10.62
CA ALA A 122 -0.32 -2.11 -10.66
C ALA A 122 0.16 -3.57 -10.65
N GLU A 123 -0.54 -4.46 -9.95
CA GLU A 123 -0.24 -5.89 -9.91
C GLU A 123 -0.45 -6.56 -11.27
N SER A 124 -1.64 -6.38 -11.87
CA SER A 124 -2.05 -7.04 -13.12
C SER A 124 -1.35 -6.51 -14.37
N GLY A 125 -0.68 -5.35 -14.28
CA GLY A 125 -0.10 -4.70 -15.46
C GLY A 125 -1.14 -4.24 -16.50
N ALA A 126 -2.43 -4.28 -16.17
CA ALA A 126 -3.50 -3.84 -17.06
C ALA A 126 -3.45 -2.31 -17.20
N ASP A 127 -2.96 -1.81 -18.34
CA ASP A 127 -3.16 -0.42 -18.73
C ASP A 127 -4.66 -0.14 -18.74
N VAL A 128 -5.08 0.88 -17.99
CA VAL A 128 -6.45 1.39 -18.08
C VAL A 128 -6.46 2.32 -19.29
N GLY A 129 -6.53 1.69 -20.45
CA GLY A 129 -6.68 2.36 -21.74
C GLY A 129 -7.76 1.65 -22.54
N ASN A 130 -9.03 1.87 -22.18
CA ASN A 130 -10.07 2.27 -23.13
C ASN A 130 -11.40 2.56 -22.39
N PRO A 131 -12.19 3.53 -22.86
CA PRO A 131 -13.46 3.95 -22.28
C PRO A 131 -14.56 2.87 -22.36
#